data_AF-X0XE26-F1
#
_entry.id   AF-X0XE26-F1
#
_cell.length_a   1.000
_cell.length_b   1.000
_cell.length_c   1.000
_cell.angle_alpha   90.00
_cell.angle_beta   90.00
_cell.angle_gamma   90.00
#
_symmetry.space_group_name_H-M   'P 1'
#
loop_
_entity.id
_entity.type
_entity.pdbx_description
1 polymer ?
#
loop_
_entity_poly.entity_id
_entity_poly.type
_entity_poly.pdbx_seq_one_letter_code
_entity_poly.pdbx_strand_id
1 'polypeptide(L)'
;AFEDCETILRTTAGLHEDPLVISLLIEIAVNTSALKQMQLVLDQSDPPPACLRSAMTVLEEAGKPGRMTRVLKGERCFAIPGASDLVIDLLTDDVHGIFIGPRPPFYRRPFLRCRAIDETTRFVRYLGLLLEVAELPWCEAKPRIDEIPMPSMDEHLPRVFDISSFETMADSIFAWNVLAARLHLTRTGIALKLYRAATGCYPDGLSDLVPDYLCALPGDPFSGKELVYRPEGGGFILYSLGANLADDAGV
;
A
#
# COMPACT_ATOMS: atom_id res chain seq x y z
N ALA A 1 -0.85 -5.02 -25.44
CA ALA A 1 -1.81 -4.89 -24.31
C ALA A 1 -1.29 -5.56 -23.04
N PHE A 2 -1.16 -6.91 -23.00
CA PHE A 2 -0.68 -7.60 -21.80
C PHE A 2 0.79 -7.27 -21.45
N GLU A 3 1.67 -7.26 -22.45
CA GLU A 3 3.07 -6.82 -22.31
C GLU A 3 3.21 -5.35 -21.91
N ASP A 4 2.28 -4.49 -22.35
CA ASP A 4 2.27 -3.07 -21.96
C ASP A 4 1.99 -2.93 -20.46
N CYS A 5 1.03 -3.71 -19.94
CA CYS A 5 0.73 -3.73 -18.50
C CYS A 5 1.93 -4.22 -17.69
N GLU A 6 2.64 -5.23 -18.19
CA GLU A 6 3.87 -5.74 -17.57
C GLU A 6 4.97 -4.67 -17.56
N THR A 7 5.09 -3.89 -18.64
CA THR A 7 6.04 -2.78 -18.75
C THR A 7 5.71 -1.66 -17.75
N ILE A 8 4.44 -1.35 -17.55
CA ILE A 8 3.99 -0.39 -16.53
C ILE A 8 4.41 -0.85 -15.12
N LEU A 9 4.15 -2.11 -14.78
CA LEU A 9 4.54 -2.69 -13.48
C LEU A 9 6.07 -2.73 -13.27
N ARG A 10 6.85 -2.97 -14.33
CA ARG A 10 8.32 -2.89 -14.23
C ARG A 10 8.82 -1.47 -14.01
N THR A 11 8.14 -0.48 -14.58
CA THR A 11 8.54 0.93 -14.44
C THR A 11 8.39 1.40 -13.00
N THR A 12 7.36 0.93 -12.29
CA THR A 12 7.14 1.25 -10.87
C THR A 12 8.11 0.52 -9.93
N ALA A 13 8.83 -0.51 -10.38
CA ALA A 13 9.82 -1.20 -9.57
C ALA A 13 10.95 -0.27 -9.07
N GLY A 14 11.27 0.79 -9.82
CA GLY A 14 12.22 1.82 -9.37
C GLY A 14 11.70 2.64 -8.18
N LEU A 15 10.38 2.81 -8.03
CA LEU A 15 9.77 3.48 -6.89
C LEU A 15 9.79 2.62 -5.63
N HIS A 16 9.93 1.30 -5.77
CA HIS A 16 9.94 0.35 -4.66
C HIS A 16 11.13 0.57 -3.70
N GLU A 17 12.21 1.20 -4.17
CA GLU A 17 13.36 1.56 -3.34
C GLU A 17 13.13 2.83 -2.52
N ASP A 18 12.30 3.74 -3.01
CA ASP A 18 12.01 5.02 -2.36
C ASP A 18 11.12 4.79 -1.12
N PRO A 19 11.56 5.16 0.09
CA PRO A 19 10.87 4.84 1.33
C PRO A 19 9.86 5.93 1.75
N LEU A 20 9.38 6.77 0.83
CA LEU A 20 8.39 7.81 1.13
C LEU A 20 6.95 7.39 0.74
N VAL A 21 5.96 7.87 1.52
CA VAL A 21 4.54 7.59 1.29
C VAL A 21 4.07 8.17 -0.04
N ILE A 22 4.58 9.33 -0.45
CA ILE A 22 4.21 9.90 -1.76
C ILE A 22 4.56 8.95 -2.91
N SER A 23 5.74 8.33 -2.85
CA SER A 23 6.20 7.37 -3.86
C SER A 23 5.40 6.08 -3.81
N LEU A 24 5.00 5.64 -2.61
CA LEU A 24 4.05 4.53 -2.43
C LEU A 24 2.68 4.83 -3.05
N LEU A 25 2.12 6.03 -2.86
CA LEU A 25 0.81 6.39 -3.41
C LEU A 25 0.83 6.41 -4.94
N ILE A 26 1.92 6.91 -5.54
CA ILE A 26 2.13 6.85 -7.00
C ILE A 26 2.21 5.39 -7.47
N GLU A 27 3.00 4.57 -6.78
CA GLU A 27 3.11 3.13 -7.06
C GLU A 27 1.73 2.44 -7.00
N ILE A 28 0.94 2.73 -5.97
CA ILE A 28 -0.43 2.19 -5.81
C ILE A 28 -1.32 2.60 -6.98
N ALA A 29 -1.32 3.87 -7.37
CA ALA A 29 -2.16 4.38 -8.44
C ALA A 29 -1.82 3.74 -9.81
N VAL A 30 -0.53 3.65 -10.11
CA VAL A 30 -0.03 3.10 -11.38
C VAL A 30 -0.26 1.59 -11.45
N ASN A 31 0.10 0.84 -10.40
CA ASN A 31 -0.09 -0.61 -10.37
C ASN A 31 -1.57 -0.98 -10.39
N THR A 32 -2.41 -0.24 -9.66
CA THR A 32 -3.88 -0.39 -9.72
C THR A 32 -4.41 -0.28 -11.15
N SER A 33 -3.93 0.70 -11.91
CA SER A 33 -4.37 0.91 -13.30
C SER A 33 -3.91 -0.23 -14.20
N ALA A 34 -2.65 -0.67 -14.07
CA ALA A 34 -2.12 -1.81 -14.82
C ALA A 34 -2.88 -3.11 -14.54
N LEU A 35 -3.16 -3.41 -13.26
CA LEU A 35 -3.87 -4.62 -12.86
C LEU A 35 -5.31 -4.67 -13.38
N LYS A 36 -6.02 -3.53 -13.38
CA LYS A 36 -7.36 -3.44 -14.00
C LYS A 36 -7.33 -3.78 -15.49
N GLN A 37 -6.33 -3.29 -16.21
CA GLN A 37 -6.18 -3.60 -17.63
C GLN A 37 -5.76 -5.06 -17.86
N MET A 38 -4.86 -5.61 -17.03
CA MET A 38 -4.53 -7.03 -17.08
C MET A 38 -5.75 -7.90 -16.87
N GLN A 39 -6.58 -7.60 -15.86
CA GLN A 39 -7.80 -8.34 -15.57
C GLN A 39 -8.74 -8.34 -16.79
N LEU A 40 -8.96 -7.18 -17.41
CA LEU A 40 -9.80 -7.07 -18.60
C LEU A 40 -9.27 -7.93 -19.77
N VAL A 41 -7.95 -7.98 -19.97
CA VAL A 41 -7.33 -8.84 -20.99
C VAL A 41 -7.50 -10.32 -20.64
N LEU A 42 -7.34 -10.70 -19.37
CA LEU A 42 -7.52 -12.07 -18.89
C LEU A 42 -8.99 -12.53 -19.01
N ASP A 43 -9.95 -11.64 -18.81
CA ASP A 43 -11.37 -11.99 -18.91
C ASP A 43 -11.81 -12.20 -20.37
N GLN A 44 -11.20 -11.47 -21.31
CA GLN A 44 -11.58 -11.49 -22.73
C GLN A 44 -10.77 -12.46 -23.59
N SER A 45 -9.62 -12.92 -23.10
CA SER A 45 -8.69 -13.74 -23.88
C SER A 45 -7.94 -14.76 -23.03
N ASP A 46 -7.34 -15.74 -23.70
CA ASP A 46 -6.41 -16.69 -23.11
C ASP A 46 -5.00 -16.41 -23.65
N PRO A 47 -4.21 -15.54 -22.97
CA PRO A 47 -2.85 -15.23 -23.40
C PRO A 47 -1.97 -16.49 -23.42
N PRO A 48 -0.92 -16.52 -24.27
CA PRO A 48 0.01 -17.63 -24.30
C PRO A 48 0.61 -17.91 -22.92
N PRO A 49 0.82 -19.19 -22.53
CA PRO A 49 1.39 -19.54 -21.22
C PRO A 49 2.73 -18.87 -20.90
N ALA A 50 3.55 -18.57 -21.92
CA ALA A 50 4.80 -17.85 -21.73
C ALA A 50 4.58 -16.41 -21.21
N CYS A 51 3.62 -15.69 -21.75
CA CYS A 51 3.26 -14.34 -21.30
C CYS A 51 2.73 -14.36 -19.85
N LEU A 52 1.88 -15.34 -19.53
CA LEU A 52 1.33 -15.53 -18.18
C LEU A 52 2.44 -15.77 -17.14
N ARG A 53 3.42 -16.62 -17.46
CA ARG A 53 4.59 -16.86 -16.58
C ARG A 53 5.46 -15.61 -16.41
N SER A 54 5.65 -14.82 -17.47
CA SER A 54 6.39 -13.55 -17.39
C SER A 54 5.70 -12.55 -16.43
N ALA A 55 4.38 -12.39 -16.59
CA ALA A 55 3.59 -11.53 -15.72
C ALA A 55 3.58 -11.99 -14.27
N MET A 56 3.53 -13.31 -14.00
CA MET A 56 3.67 -13.86 -12.65
C MET A 56 4.92 -13.32 -11.95
N THR A 57 6.09 -13.43 -12.59
CA THR A 57 7.37 -12.94 -12.03
C THR A 57 7.31 -11.45 -11.65
N VAL A 58 6.71 -10.62 -12.52
CA VAL A 58 6.59 -9.18 -12.27
C VAL A 58 5.63 -8.88 -11.11
N LEU A 59 4.52 -9.64 -11.01
CA LEU A 59 3.58 -9.52 -9.90
C LEU A 59 4.16 -10.01 -8.57
N GLU A 60 5.09 -10.98 -8.59
CA GLU A 60 5.77 -11.40 -7.36
C GLU A 60 6.67 -10.30 -6.81
N GLU A 61 7.39 -9.61 -7.69
CA GLU A 61 8.25 -8.49 -7.32
C GLU A 61 7.43 -7.32 -6.76
N ALA A 62 6.34 -6.95 -7.43
CA ALA A 62 5.46 -5.86 -6.99
C ALA A 62 4.72 -6.14 -5.66
N GLY A 63 4.56 -7.42 -5.31
CA GLY A 63 3.85 -7.87 -4.10
C GLY A 63 4.78 -8.23 -2.93
N LYS A 64 6.04 -7.79 -2.94
CA LYS A 64 6.99 -8.15 -1.87
C LYS A 64 6.51 -7.67 -0.49
N PRO A 65 6.52 -8.54 0.54
CA PRO A 65 6.19 -8.14 1.91
C PRO A 65 7.13 -7.05 2.45
N GLY A 66 6.66 -6.29 3.44
CA GLY A 66 7.48 -5.28 4.11
C GLY A 66 7.60 -3.93 3.38
N ARG A 67 6.94 -3.74 2.24
CA ARG A 67 6.91 -2.43 1.53
C ARG A 67 6.33 -1.34 2.41
N MET A 68 5.18 -1.58 3.04
CA MET A 68 4.54 -0.63 3.97
C MET A 68 5.45 -0.33 5.17
N THR A 69 6.03 -1.35 5.81
CA THR A 69 6.97 -1.17 6.92
C THR A 69 8.18 -0.31 6.52
N ARG A 70 8.73 -0.52 5.32
CA ARG A 70 9.86 0.28 4.80
C ARG A 70 9.45 1.75 4.65
N VAL A 71 8.27 2.00 4.08
CA VAL A 71 7.74 3.33 3.84
C VAL A 71 7.50 4.07 5.15
N LEU A 72 6.83 3.46 6.13
CA LEU A 72 6.62 4.08 7.43
C LEU A 72 7.93 4.35 8.19
N LYS A 73 8.94 3.48 8.05
CA LYS A 73 10.29 3.74 8.57
C LYS A 73 10.96 4.92 7.86
N GLY A 74 10.82 5.01 6.54
CA GLY A 74 11.34 6.13 5.75
C GLY A 74 10.72 7.46 6.14
N GLU A 75 9.40 7.52 6.26
CA GLU A 75 8.69 8.71 6.72
C GLU A 75 9.12 9.13 8.13
N ARG A 76 9.32 8.17 9.05
CA ARG A 76 9.89 8.47 10.38
C ARG A 76 11.28 9.10 10.28
N CYS A 77 12.14 8.54 9.42
CA CYS A 77 13.48 9.06 9.18
C CYS A 77 13.46 10.42 8.47
N PHE A 78 12.48 10.70 7.64
CA PHE A 78 12.30 11.96 6.92
C PHE A 78 11.78 13.07 7.86
N ALA A 79 10.84 12.74 8.75
CA ALA A 79 10.22 13.71 9.66
C ALA A 79 11.17 14.29 10.71
N ILE A 80 12.14 13.50 11.20
CA ILE A 80 13.04 13.89 12.29
C ILE A 80 14.01 15.03 11.88
N PRO A 81 14.75 14.93 10.76
CA PRO A 81 15.56 16.04 10.26
C PRO A 81 14.70 17.24 9.86
N GLY A 82 13.55 17.04 9.21
CA GLY A 82 12.68 18.15 8.81
C GLY A 82 12.22 19.02 9.99
N ALA A 83 11.97 18.39 11.15
CA ALA A 83 11.70 19.11 12.39
C ALA A 83 12.92 19.89 12.92
N SER A 84 14.11 19.31 12.79
CA SER A 84 15.36 19.95 13.22
C SER A 84 15.68 21.16 12.33
N ASP A 85 15.54 21.02 11.02
CA ASP A 85 15.70 22.08 10.04
C ASP A 85 14.70 23.21 10.27
N LEU A 86 13.44 22.88 10.58
CA LEU A 86 12.46 23.88 10.95
C LEU A 86 12.80 24.60 12.26
N VAL A 87 13.32 23.88 13.27
CA VAL A 87 13.80 24.49 14.50
C VAL A 87 14.97 25.44 14.19
N ILE A 88 15.85 25.09 13.27
CA ILE A 88 16.94 25.96 12.81
C ILE A 88 16.37 27.17 12.05
N ASP A 89 15.43 27.00 11.14
CA ASP A 89 14.74 28.09 10.41
C ASP A 89 13.99 29.06 11.34
N LEU A 90 13.54 28.57 12.50
CA LEU A 90 12.96 29.41 13.54
C LEU A 90 14.02 30.12 14.41
N LEU A 91 15.29 29.72 14.33
CA LEU A 91 16.43 30.35 15.02
C LEU A 91 17.20 31.31 14.12
N THR A 92 17.29 31.00 12.82
CA THR A 92 18.07 31.75 11.83
C THR A 92 17.15 32.51 10.88
N ASP A 93 17.60 33.66 10.35
CA ASP A 93 16.91 34.30 9.23
C ASP A 93 17.27 33.65 7.87
N ASP A 94 17.99 32.53 7.90
CA ASP A 94 18.26 31.67 6.76
C ASP A 94 17.11 30.67 6.52
N VAL A 95 17.04 30.09 5.32
CA VAL A 95 16.11 29.02 4.96
C VAL A 95 16.94 27.75 4.77
N HIS A 96 16.66 26.73 5.56
CA HIS A 96 17.33 25.44 5.55
C HIS A 96 16.33 24.28 5.33
N GLY A 97 15.03 24.47 5.62
CA GLY A 97 14.01 23.42 5.54
C GLY A 97 12.82 23.68 4.60
N ILE A 98 11.77 22.85 4.76
CA ILE A 98 10.51 22.83 3.97
C ILE A 98 9.47 23.79 4.57
N PHE A 99 9.88 24.89 5.20
CA PHE A 99 8.90 25.84 5.75
C PHE A 99 8.21 26.61 4.63
N ILE A 100 6.95 26.26 4.33
CA ILE A 100 6.11 26.95 3.34
C ILE A 100 5.19 27.92 4.08
N GLY A 101 5.62 29.18 4.24
CA GLY A 101 4.76 30.21 4.83
C GLY A 101 5.48 31.53 5.17
N PRO A 102 4.72 32.57 5.58
CA PRO A 102 5.30 33.82 6.07
C PRO A 102 6.01 33.59 7.40
N ARG A 103 7.19 34.20 7.57
CA ARG A 103 7.96 34.05 8.81
C ARG A 103 7.20 34.62 10.02
N PRO A 104 7.10 33.85 11.13
CA PRO A 104 6.47 34.34 12.34
C PRO A 104 7.33 35.43 12.99
N PRO A 105 6.71 36.41 13.68
CA PRO A 105 7.44 37.46 14.38
C PRO A 105 8.32 36.87 15.50
N PHE A 106 9.47 37.51 15.77
CA PHE A 106 10.52 36.96 16.63
C PHE A 106 10.03 36.51 18.01
N TYR A 107 9.08 37.24 18.62
CA TYR A 107 8.52 36.93 19.93
C TYR A 107 7.66 35.64 19.97
N ARG A 108 7.19 35.14 18.81
CA ARG A 108 6.48 33.86 18.70
C ARG A 108 7.41 32.67 18.43
N ARG A 109 8.64 32.92 17.96
CA ARG A 109 9.60 31.87 17.54
C ARG A 109 9.92 30.86 18.66
N PRO A 110 10.14 31.25 19.94
CA PRO A 110 10.38 30.28 21.02
C PRO A 110 9.20 29.34 21.28
N PHE A 111 7.97 29.85 21.21
CA PHE A 111 6.75 29.04 21.38
C PHE A 111 6.56 28.07 20.20
N LEU A 112 6.76 28.55 18.97
CA LEU A 112 6.69 27.71 17.76
C LEU A 112 7.77 26.62 17.75
N ARG A 113 8.94 26.87 18.34
CA ARG A 113 9.98 25.85 18.53
C ARG A 113 9.52 24.72 19.44
N CYS A 114 8.99 25.04 20.62
CA CYS A 114 8.46 24.01 21.54
C CYS A 114 7.35 23.20 20.87
N ARG A 115 6.49 23.88 20.10
CA ARG A 115 5.41 23.24 19.35
C ARG A 115 5.91 22.34 18.21
N ALA A 116 6.91 22.77 17.44
CA ALA A 116 7.51 21.96 16.38
C ALA A 116 8.09 20.65 16.94
N ILE A 117 8.77 20.71 18.10
CA ILE A 117 9.29 19.52 18.78
C ILE A 117 8.14 18.61 19.26
N ASP A 118 7.10 19.18 19.86
CA ASP A 118 5.93 18.43 20.34
C ASP A 118 5.15 17.78 19.17
N GLU A 119 4.82 18.52 18.12
CA GLU A 119 4.15 18.01 16.90
C GLU A 119 4.96 16.89 16.24
N THR A 120 6.27 17.06 16.10
CA THR A 120 7.16 16.01 15.56
C THR A 120 7.19 14.78 16.44
N THR A 121 7.28 14.96 17.76
CA THR A 121 7.29 13.85 18.72
C THR A 121 5.99 13.05 18.64
N ARG A 122 4.85 13.75 18.50
CA ARG A 122 3.54 13.13 18.29
C ARG A 122 3.49 12.38 16.96
N PHE A 123 4.00 12.97 15.87
CA PHE A 123 4.03 12.32 14.55
C PHE A 123 4.92 11.06 14.52
N VAL A 124 6.15 11.15 15.04
CA VAL A 124 7.07 10.00 15.09
C VAL A 124 6.52 8.89 15.99
N ARG A 125 5.83 9.24 17.07
CA ARG A 125 5.11 8.28 17.92
C ARG A 125 3.95 7.63 17.17
N TYR A 126 3.14 8.42 16.48
CA TYR A 126 2.02 7.96 15.67
C TYR A 126 2.47 6.97 14.59
N LEU A 127 3.53 7.30 13.82
CA LEU A 127 4.14 6.38 12.86
C LEU A 127 4.71 5.11 13.52
N GLY A 128 5.17 5.22 14.77
CA GLY A 128 5.57 4.07 15.59
C GLY A 128 4.43 3.10 15.85
N LEU A 129 3.25 3.62 16.21
CA LEU A 129 2.05 2.81 16.42
C LEU A 129 1.54 2.20 15.10
N LEU A 130 1.56 2.96 14.00
CA LEU A 130 1.20 2.43 12.68
C LEU A 130 2.12 1.30 12.22
N LEU A 131 3.42 1.35 12.55
CA LEU A 131 4.36 0.27 12.25
C LEU A 131 4.03 -1.05 12.96
N GLU A 132 3.41 -1.00 14.14
CA GLU A 132 3.01 -2.20 14.88
C GLU A 132 1.85 -2.96 14.21
N VAL A 133 1.08 -2.26 13.36
CA VAL A 133 -0.11 -2.81 12.68
C VAL A 133 0.07 -2.95 11.17
N ALA A 134 1.14 -2.40 10.60
CA ALA A 134 1.36 -2.29 9.15
C ALA A 134 1.39 -3.62 8.39
N GLU A 135 1.83 -4.71 9.02
CA GLU A 135 1.93 -6.04 8.41
C GLU A 135 0.81 -6.98 8.87
N LEU A 136 -0.11 -6.52 9.73
CA LEU A 136 -1.25 -7.32 10.15
C LEU A 136 -2.31 -7.32 9.04
N PRO A 137 -3.10 -8.41 8.91
CA PRO A 137 -4.30 -8.39 8.07
C PRO A 137 -5.24 -7.26 8.47
N TRP A 138 -5.96 -6.68 7.50
CA TRP A 138 -6.83 -5.51 7.71
C TRP A 138 -7.87 -5.74 8.80
N CYS A 139 -8.43 -6.94 8.92
CA CYS A 139 -9.40 -7.29 9.96
C CYS A 139 -8.86 -7.11 11.38
N GLU A 140 -7.55 -7.30 11.59
CA GLU A 140 -6.87 -7.08 12.87
C GLU A 140 -6.28 -5.67 12.98
N ALA A 141 -5.80 -5.11 11.86
CA ALA A 141 -5.19 -3.79 11.81
C ALA A 141 -6.21 -2.66 12.03
N LYS A 142 -7.37 -2.71 11.38
CA LYS A 142 -8.37 -1.63 11.38
C LYS A 142 -8.86 -1.23 12.79
N PRO A 143 -9.28 -2.17 13.67
CA PRO A 143 -9.70 -1.81 15.02
C PRO A 143 -8.58 -1.12 15.81
N ARG A 144 -7.33 -1.61 15.65
CA ARG A 144 -6.17 -1.02 16.32
C ARG A 144 -5.85 0.37 15.77
N ILE A 145 -5.96 0.58 14.46
CA ILE A 145 -5.79 1.90 13.83
C ILE A 145 -6.84 2.88 14.36
N ASP A 146 -8.09 2.47 14.52
CA ASP A 146 -9.16 3.30 15.05
C ASP A 146 -8.94 3.69 16.52
N GLU A 147 -8.24 2.83 17.27
CA GLU A 147 -7.83 3.10 18.66
C GLU A 147 -6.60 3.99 18.78
N ILE A 148 -5.81 4.17 17.70
CA ILE A 148 -4.64 5.05 17.73
C ILE A 148 -5.12 6.49 17.94
N PRO A 149 -4.69 7.16 19.02
CA PRO A 149 -5.11 8.51 19.29
C PRO A 149 -4.55 9.42 18.19
N MET A 150 -5.46 9.95 17.36
CA MET A 150 -5.10 11.00 16.42
C MET A 150 -4.55 12.18 17.23
N PRO A 151 -3.33 12.65 16.96
CA PRO A 151 -2.77 13.75 17.72
C PRO A 151 -3.68 14.97 17.62
N SER A 152 -4.17 15.45 18.77
CA SER A 152 -5.06 16.61 18.83
C SER A 152 -4.35 17.85 18.30
N MET A 153 -4.98 18.54 17.36
CA MET A 153 -4.43 19.73 16.70
C MET A 153 -5.16 20.97 17.19
N ASP A 154 -4.40 21.99 17.59
CA ASP A 154 -4.94 23.29 17.99
C ASP A 154 -5.04 24.19 16.76
N GLU A 155 -6.27 24.46 16.31
CA GLU A 155 -6.62 25.13 15.04
C GLU A 155 -6.14 26.59 14.94
N HIS A 156 -5.82 27.23 16.07
CA HIS A 156 -5.56 28.67 16.12
C HIS A 156 -4.09 29.08 15.88
N LEU A 157 -3.21 28.14 15.54
CA LEU A 157 -1.77 28.41 15.45
C LEU A 157 -1.16 27.97 14.10
N PRO A 158 -0.10 28.67 13.62
CA PRO A 158 0.55 28.34 12.35
C PRO A 158 1.05 26.90 12.35
N ARG A 159 0.66 26.15 11.33
CA ARG A 159 0.93 24.72 11.20
C ARG A 159 2.40 24.51 10.86
N VAL A 160 3.04 23.57 11.56
CA VAL A 160 4.40 23.10 11.27
C VAL A 160 4.32 21.85 10.39
N PHE A 161 3.43 20.93 10.73
CA PHE A 161 2.95 19.87 9.84
C PHE A 161 1.47 20.08 9.53
N ASP A 162 1.07 19.90 8.28
CA ASP A 162 -0.36 19.96 7.91
C ASP A 162 -1.07 18.67 8.36
N ILE A 163 -2.32 18.81 8.85
CA ILE A 163 -3.17 17.71 9.37
C ILE A 163 -3.33 16.61 8.31
N SER A 164 -3.37 17.01 7.04
CA SER A 164 -3.40 16.12 5.88
C SER A 164 -2.28 15.08 5.89
N SER A 165 -1.12 15.38 6.48
CA SER A 165 0.03 14.46 6.54
C SER A 165 -0.21 13.28 7.49
N PHE A 166 -1.10 13.39 8.48
CA PHE A 166 -1.38 12.31 9.45
C PHE A 166 -2.45 11.34 8.95
N GLU A 167 -3.55 11.87 8.41
CA GLU A 167 -4.65 11.08 7.83
C GLU A 167 -4.16 10.26 6.64
N THR A 168 -3.32 10.87 5.79
CA THR A 168 -2.70 10.21 4.63
C THR A 168 -1.93 8.93 5.01
N MET A 169 -1.37 8.84 6.22
CA MET A 169 -0.60 7.65 6.64
C MET A 169 -1.50 6.43 6.84
N ALA A 170 -2.59 6.58 7.60
CA ALA A 170 -3.54 5.49 7.83
C ALA A 170 -4.23 5.09 6.52
N ASP A 171 -4.61 6.08 5.71
CA ASP A 171 -5.21 5.85 4.39
C ASP A 171 -4.24 5.14 3.43
N SER A 172 -2.93 5.40 3.53
CA SER A 172 -1.93 4.69 2.72
C SER A 172 -1.85 3.19 3.07
N ILE A 173 -2.05 2.81 4.33
CA ILE A 173 -2.11 1.40 4.76
C ILE A 173 -3.33 0.71 4.14
N PHE A 174 -4.48 1.38 4.16
CA PHE A 174 -5.68 0.89 3.50
C PHE A 174 -5.45 0.71 1.99
N ALA A 175 -4.94 1.75 1.32
CA ALA A 175 -4.67 1.75 -0.11
C ALA A 175 -3.68 0.65 -0.51
N TRP A 176 -2.68 0.38 0.33
CA TRP A 176 -1.75 -0.74 0.14
C TRP A 176 -2.44 -2.10 0.24
N ASN A 177 -3.31 -2.31 1.23
CA ASN A 177 -4.08 -3.56 1.35
C ASN A 177 -4.98 -3.80 0.13
N VAL A 178 -5.60 -2.73 -0.40
CA VAL A 178 -6.37 -2.80 -1.66
C VAL A 178 -5.48 -3.24 -2.84
N LEU A 179 -4.28 -2.67 -2.97
CA LEU A 179 -3.34 -3.09 -4.02
C LEU A 179 -2.89 -4.54 -3.83
N ALA A 180 -2.49 -4.92 -2.62
CA ALA A 180 -2.02 -6.26 -2.30
C ALA A 180 -3.09 -7.31 -2.62
N ALA A 181 -4.36 -7.04 -2.28
CA ALA A 181 -5.47 -7.94 -2.60
C ALA A 181 -5.60 -8.13 -4.12
N ARG A 182 -5.49 -7.05 -4.90
CA ARG A 182 -5.52 -7.13 -6.37
C ARG A 182 -4.33 -7.91 -6.94
N LEU A 183 -3.12 -7.69 -6.42
CA LEU A 183 -1.93 -8.46 -6.82
C LEU A 183 -2.14 -9.96 -6.56
N HIS A 184 -2.67 -10.32 -5.38
CA HIS A 184 -2.94 -11.70 -5.01
C HIS A 184 -4.04 -12.34 -5.88
N LEU A 185 -5.11 -11.60 -6.16
CA LEU A 185 -6.18 -12.02 -7.08
C LEU A 185 -5.66 -12.25 -8.49
N THR A 186 -4.90 -11.30 -9.05
CA THR A 186 -4.34 -11.42 -10.40
C THR A 186 -3.35 -12.59 -10.50
N ARG A 187 -2.46 -12.76 -9.51
CA ARG A 187 -1.53 -13.91 -9.48
C ARG A 187 -2.27 -15.24 -9.45
N THR A 188 -3.29 -15.36 -8.60
CA THR A 188 -4.09 -16.58 -8.48
C THR A 188 -4.90 -16.83 -9.75
N GLY A 189 -5.50 -15.80 -10.34
CA GLY A 189 -6.22 -15.89 -11.62
C GLY A 189 -5.32 -16.34 -12.79
N ILE A 190 -4.08 -15.85 -12.85
CA ILE A 190 -3.09 -16.30 -13.82
C ILE A 190 -2.72 -17.77 -13.60
N ALA A 191 -2.50 -18.18 -12.35
CA ALA A 191 -2.22 -19.58 -12.00
C ALA A 191 -3.37 -20.52 -12.40
N LEU A 192 -4.62 -20.11 -12.17
CA LEU A 192 -5.82 -20.85 -12.61
C LEU A 192 -5.87 -21.01 -14.14
N LYS A 193 -5.53 -19.96 -14.89
CA LYS A 193 -5.46 -20.03 -16.36
C LYS A 193 -4.33 -20.93 -16.85
N LEU A 194 -3.17 -20.89 -16.21
CA LEU A 194 -2.06 -21.79 -16.52
C LEU A 194 -2.43 -23.25 -16.25
N TYR A 195 -3.11 -23.52 -15.12
CA TYR A 195 -3.62 -24.85 -14.80
C TYR A 195 -4.57 -25.34 -15.90
N ARG A 196 -5.58 -24.53 -16.26
CA ARG A 196 -6.53 -24.87 -17.33
C ARG A 196 -5.85 -25.09 -18.68
N ALA A 197 -4.84 -24.30 -19.02
CA ALA A 197 -4.10 -24.47 -20.26
C ALA A 197 -3.35 -25.82 -20.33
N ALA A 198 -2.96 -26.39 -19.18
CA ALA A 198 -2.27 -27.66 -19.09
C ALA A 198 -3.21 -28.87 -18.97
N THR A 199 -4.29 -28.76 -18.20
CA THR A 199 -5.18 -29.87 -17.85
C THR A 199 -6.50 -29.88 -18.63
N GLY A 200 -6.87 -28.75 -19.22
CA GLY A 200 -8.14 -28.54 -19.92
C GLY A 200 -9.30 -28.09 -19.01
N CYS A 201 -9.16 -28.16 -17.68
CA CYS A 201 -10.18 -27.76 -16.71
C CYS A 201 -9.59 -26.83 -15.63
N TYR A 202 -10.45 -26.08 -14.93
CA TYR A 202 -10.04 -25.39 -13.69
C TYR A 202 -9.96 -26.40 -12.53
N PRO A 203 -9.11 -26.16 -11.51
CA PRO A 203 -8.99 -27.06 -10.37
C PRO A 203 -10.24 -27.04 -9.49
N ASP A 204 -10.42 -28.09 -8.67
CA ASP A 204 -11.54 -28.14 -7.72
C ASP A 204 -11.28 -27.22 -6.51
N GLY A 205 -10.01 -26.97 -6.18
CA GLY A 205 -9.60 -26.06 -5.13
C GLY A 205 -8.29 -25.34 -5.43
N LEU A 206 -8.04 -24.23 -4.72
CA LEU A 206 -6.80 -23.47 -4.90
C LEU A 206 -5.55 -24.27 -4.53
N SER A 207 -5.65 -25.23 -3.60
CA SER A 207 -4.54 -26.10 -3.20
C SER A 207 -3.88 -26.83 -4.37
N ASP A 208 -4.62 -27.12 -5.43
CA ASP A 208 -4.13 -27.85 -6.60
C ASP A 208 -3.18 -26.99 -7.47
N LEU A 209 -3.11 -25.67 -7.21
CA LEU A 209 -2.17 -24.76 -7.86
C LEU A 209 -0.75 -24.86 -7.28
N VAL A 210 -0.61 -25.44 -6.09
CA VAL A 210 0.67 -25.55 -5.37
C VAL A 210 1.22 -26.98 -5.54
N PRO A 211 2.53 -27.17 -5.80
CA PRO A 211 3.58 -26.15 -5.95
C PRO A 211 3.82 -25.70 -7.41
N ASP A 212 3.13 -26.29 -8.38
CA ASP A 212 3.52 -26.22 -9.80
C ASP A 212 3.23 -24.85 -10.46
N TYR A 213 2.21 -24.14 -9.99
CA TYR A 213 1.79 -22.83 -10.53
C TYR A 213 1.96 -21.70 -9.53
N LEU A 214 1.96 -22.00 -8.22
CA LEU A 214 2.25 -21.07 -7.15
C LEU A 214 3.16 -21.74 -6.12
N CYS A 215 4.17 -21.00 -5.61
CA CYS A 215 5.02 -21.49 -4.53
C CYS A 215 4.23 -21.72 -3.22
N ALA A 216 3.26 -20.84 -2.95
CA ALA A 216 2.32 -20.93 -1.84
C ALA A 216 1.05 -20.13 -2.21
N LEU A 217 -0.07 -20.44 -1.55
CA LEU A 217 -1.30 -19.67 -1.74
C LEU A 217 -1.16 -18.28 -1.15
N PRO A 218 -1.40 -17.21 -1.92
CA PRO A 218 -1.43 -15.86 -1.37
C PRO A 218 -2.67 -15.70 -0.48
N GLY A 219 -2.46 -15.26 0.76
CA GLY A 219 -3.55 -14.93 1.67
C GLY A 219 -4.28 -13.64 1.26
N ASP A 220 -5.54 -13.52 1.64
CA ASP A 220 -6.31 -12.30 1.52
C ASP A 220 -5.84 -11.26 2.55
N PRO A 221 -5.31 -10.09 2.13
CA PRO A 221 -4.87 -9.05 3.05
C PRO A 221 -5.99 -8.50 3.92
N PHE A 222 -7.24 -8.64 3.51
CA PHE A 222 -8.38 -8.12 4.28
C PHE A 222 -8.78 -9.06 5.41
N SER A 223 -9.01 -10.34 5.09
CA SER A 223 -9.50 -11.31 6.07
C SER A 223 -8.40 -12.04 6.85
N GLY A 224 -7.16 -12.05 6.33
CA GLY A 224 -6.06 -12.86 6.87
C GLY A 224 -6.17 -14.36 6.55
N LYS A 225 -7.16 -14.76 5.74
CA LYS A 225 -7.43 -16.15 5.34
C LYS A 225 -7.08 -16.36 3.87
N GLU A 226 -7.41 -17.50 3.28
CA GLU A 226 -7.29 -17.72 1.84
C GLU A 226 -8.29 -16.87 1.05
N LEU A 227 -7.97 -16.56 -0.21
CA LEU A 227 -8.91 -15.94 -1.14
C LEU A 227 -10.13 -16.84 -1.37
N VAL A 228 -11.30 -16.24 -1.60
CA VAL A 228 -12.50 -17.02 -1.85
C VAL A 228 -12.53 -17.44 -3.31
N TYR A 229 -12.53 -18.76 -3.53
CA TYR A 229 -12.59 -19.39 -4.84
C TYR A 229 -13.84 -20.23 -4.98
N ARG A 230 -14.56 -20.05 -6.09
CA ARG A 230 -15.72 -20.87 -6.43
C ARG A 230 -15.64 -21.25 -7.91
N PRO A 231 -15.39 -22.52 -8.26
CA PRO A 231 -15.57 -22.98 -9.63
C PRO A 231 -17.06 -22.88 -9.98
N GLU A 232 -17.39 -22.23 -11.09
CA GLU A 232 -18.79 -22.04 -11.52
C GLU A 232 -18.90 -22.12 -13.03
N GLY A 233 -19.72 -23.06 -13.51
CA GLY A 233 -19.86 -23.35 -14.94
C GLY A 233 -18.53 -23.74 -15.58
N GLY A 234 -18.24 -23.19 -16.76
CA GLY A 234 -16.94 -23.34 -17.44
C GLY A 234 -15.87 -22.35 -16.97
N GLY A 235 -16.11 -21.63 -15.88
CA GLY A 235 -15.29 -20.55 -15.35
C GLY A 235 -15.06 -20.67 -13.85
N PHE A 236 -14.78 -19.55 -13.22
CA PHE A 236 -14.65 -19.45 -11.77
C PHE A 236 -14.95 -18.03 -11.30
N ILE A 237 -15.30 -17.92 -10.02
CA ILE A 237 -15.34 -16.68 -9.27
C ILE A 237 -14.17 -16.69 -8.29
N LEU A 238 -13.44 -15.59 -8.24
CA LEU A 238 -12.31 -15.40 -7.33
C LEU A 238 -12.35 -13.96 -6.78
N TYR A 239 -12.42 -13.80 -5.46
CA TYR A 239 -12.46 -12.49 -4.82
C TYR A 239 -11.83 -12.48 -3.41
N SER A 240 -11.59 -11.27 -2.93
CA SER A 240 -11.22 -10.93 -1.55
C SER A 240 -12.44 -10.36 -0.85
N LEU A 241 -12.56 -10.53 0.48
CA LEU A 241 -13.69 -9.97 1.23
C LEU A 241 -13.71 -8.43 1.24
N GLY A 242 -12.57 -7.79 0.99
CA GLY A 242 -12.49 -6.33 0.98
C GLY A 242 -12.74 -5.68 2.35
N ALA A 243 -12.98 -4.37 2.33
CA ALA A 243 -12.96 -3.53 3.53
C ALA A 243 -14.13 -3.74 4.50
N ASN A 244 -15.27 -4.24 4.00
CA ASN A 244 -16.45 -4.51 4.82
C ASN A 244 -16.35 -5.85 5.56
N LEU A 245 -15.35 -6.69 5.23
CA LEU A 245 -15.11 -8.01 5.81
C LEU A 245 -16.31 -8.95 5.73
N ALA A 246 -17.23 -8.67 4.81
CA ALA A 246 -18.44 -9.44 4.58
C ALA A 246 -18.32 -10.22 3.27
N ASP A 247 -18.82 -11.45 3.26
CA ASP A 247 -18.94 -12.22 2.03
C ASP A 247 -20.22 -11.80 1.30
N ASP A 248 -20.07 -10.86 0.37
CA ASP A 248 -21.13 -10.42 -0.54
C ASP A 248 -21.20 -11.27 -1.82
N ALA A 249 -20.63 -12.48 -1.80
CA ALA A 249 -20.55 -13.41 -2.92
C ALA A 249 -19.86 -12.84 -4.18
N GLY A 250 -18.99 -11.85 -4.01
CA GLY A 250 -18.23 -11.21 -5.09
C GLY A 250 -18.96 -10.06 -5.79
N VAL A 251 -19.98 -9.46 -5.17
CA VAL A 251 -20.72 -8.28 -5.67
C VAL A 251 -20.19 -6.98 -5.06
#